data_AF-A0A2P8F1Y6-F1
#
_entry.id   AF-A0A2P8F1Y6-F1
#
_cell.length_a   1.000
_cell.length_b   1.000
_cell.length_c   1.000
_cell.angle_alpha   90.00
_cell.angle_beta   90.00
_cell.angle_gamma   90.00
#
_symmetry.space_group_name_H-M   'P 1'
#
loop_
_entity.id
_entity.type
_entity.pdbx_description
1 polymer ?
#
loop_
_entity_poly.entity_id
_entity_poly.type
_entity_poly.pdbx_seq_one_letter_code
_entity_poly.pdbx_strand_id
1 'polypeptide(L)'
;MEFSKDQKAWVAEWIDRQFDRNRLFPCECSAPAQGDPCICLLHLRAYKTWSSTPRKRRYMISWIEEWLGAEEVALLQAELAKRQSKATKKASI
;
A
#
# COMPACT_ATOMS: atom_id res chain seq x y z
N MET A 1 5.98 8.77 5.50
CA MET A 1 6.69 8.29 4.28
C MET A 1 6.49 9.29 3.14
N GLU A 2 7.51 9.56 2.32
CA GLU A 2 7.37 10.51 1.20
C GLU A 2 7.57 9.88 -0.18
N PHE A 3 6.77 10.32 -1.15
CA PHE A 3 6.88 9.98 -2.57
C PHE A 3 6.56 11.21 -3.44
N SER A 4 7.01 11.21 -4.69
CA SER A 4 6.83 12.33 -5.62
C SER A 4 5.41 12.37 -6.23
N LYS A 5 5.06 13.48 -6.90
CA LYS A 5 3.78 13.59 -7.63
C LYS A 5 3.66 12.52 -8.72
N ASP A 6 4.76 12.20 -9.39
CA ASP A 6 4.79 11.24 -10.51
C ASP A 6 4.62 9.80 -10.01
N GLN A 7 5.05 9.53 -8.77
CA GLN A 7 4.89 8.23 -8.12
C GLN A 7 3.47 8.01 -7.59
N LYS A 8 2.64 9.06 -7.46
CA LYS A 8 1.31 8.99 -6.84
C LYS A 8 0.40 7.95 -7.50
N ALA A 9 0.31 7.94 -8.82
CA ALA A 9 -0.55 7.00 -9.54
C ALA A 9 -0.14 5.55 -9.25
N TRP A 10 1.17 5.32 -9.21
CA TRP A 10 1.71 4.00 -8.95
C TRP A 10 1.53 3.57 -7.48
N VAL A 11 1.72 4.47 -6.51
CA VAL A 11 1.45 4.19 -5.10
C VAL A 11 -0.02 3.79 -4.92
N ALA A 12 -0.95 4.49 -5.59
CA ALA A 12 -2.35 4.11 -5.55
C ALA A 12 -2.57 2.68 -6.09
N GLU A 13 -2.03 2.39 -7.27
CA GLU A 13 -2.10 1.07 -7.91
C GLU A 13 -1.44 -0.03 -7.08
N TRP A 14 -0.38 0.28 -6.34
CA TRP A 14 0.27 -0.68 -5.45
C TRP A 14 -0.64 -1.03 -4.26
N ILE A 15 -1.23 -0.03 -3.61
CA ILE A 15 -2.15 -0.24 -2.49
C ILE A 15 -3.40 -1.01 -2.95
N ASP A 16 -3.98 -0.62 -4.09
CA ASP A 16 -5.13 -1.34 -4.68
C ASP A 16 -4.78 -2.82 -4.91
N ARG A 17 -3.59 -3.12 -5.46
CA ARG A 17 -3.12 -4.50 -5.64
C ARG A 17 -2.87 -5.27 -4.35
N GLN A 18 -2.45 -4.58 -3.27
CA GLN A 18 -2.30 -5.24 -1.97
C GLN A 18 -3.66 -5.68 -1.43
N PHE A 19 -4.68 -4.84 -1.51
CA PHE A 19 -6.04 -5.23 -1.12
C PHE A 19 -6.59 -6.40 -1.97
N ASP A 20 -6.28 -6.45 -3.26
CA ASP A 20 -6.76 -7.53 -4.15
C ASP A 20 -6.07 -8.88 -3.90
N ARG A 21 -4.77 -8.86 -3.56
CA ARG A 21 -3.92 -10.07 -3.57
C ARG A 21 -3.46 -10.52 -2.19
N ASN A 22 -3.42 -9.62 -1.22
CA ASN A 22 -2.95 -9.88 0.13
C ASN A 22 -4.11 -9.77 1.12
N ARG A 23 -4.65 -10.92 1.53
CA ARG A 23 -5.72 -11.01 2.52
C ARG A 23 -5.33 -10.48 3.91
N LEU A 24 -4.03 -10.32 4.15
CA LEU A 24 -3.46 -9.82 5.41
C LEU A 24 -3.03 -8.36 5.32
N PHE A 25 -3.35 -7.64 4.24
CA PHE A 25 -3.02 -6.23 4.11
C PHE A 25 -4.14 -5.32 4.65
N PRO A 26 -3.87 -4.21 5.36
CA PRO A 26 -2.59 -3.81 5.93
C PRO A 26 -2.37 -4.37 7.35
N CYS A 27 -3.13 -5.39 7.75
CA CYS A 27 -3.05 -5.96 9.09
C CYS A 27 -3.16 -7.47 9.04
N GLU A 28 -2.24 -8.15 9.74
CA GLU A 28 -2.32 -9.58 9.98
C GLU A 28 -3.50 -9.86 10.91
N CYS A 29 -4.67 -10.09 10.30
CA CYS A 29 -5.82 -10.59 11.00
C CYS A 29 -5.51 -12.04 11.42
N SER A 30 -5.10 -12.26 12.67
CA SER A 30 -4.97 -13.61 13.21
C SER A 30 -6.34 -14.28 13.20
N ALA A 31 -6.49 -15.34 12.40
CA ALA A 31 -7.65 -16.20 12.52
C ALA A 31 -7.64 -16.83 13.92
N PRO A 32 -8.79 -16.99 14.59
CA PRO A 32 -8.86 -17.89 15.73
C PRO A 32 -8.39 -19.30 15.29
N ALA A 33 -7.77 -20.03 16.21
CA ALA A 33 -6.87 -21.20 16.02
C ALA A 33 -7.33 -22.38 15.12
N GLN A 34 -8.45 -22.30 14.40
CA GLN A 34 -9.03 -23.38 13.58
C GLN A 34 -9.70 -22.89 12.27
N GLY A 35 -9.24 -21.81 11.64
CA GLY A 35 -9.83 -21.35 10.39
C GLY A 35 -8.91 -20.56 9.49
N ASP A 36 -9.22 -20.54 8.19
CA ASP A 36 -8.59 -19.70 7.18
C ASP A 36 -8.46 -18.24 7.66
N PRO A 37 -7.44 -17.48 7.21
CA PRO A 37 -7.28 -16.06 7.54
C PRO A 37 -8.57 -15.32 7.24
N CYS A 38 -9.28 -14.94 8.30
CA CYS A 38 -10.54 -14.24 8.20
C CYS A 38 -10.26 -12.75 7.99
N ILE A 39 -10.95 -12.13 7.03
CA ILE A 39 -10.91 -10.68 6.84
C ILE A 39 -11.42 -10.02 8.12
N CYS A 40 -10.53 -9.41 8.90
CA CYS A 40 -10.92 -8.75 10.14
C CYS A 40 -11.52 -7.35 9.87
N LEU A 41 -12.23 -6.84 10.88
CA LEU A 41 -12.86 -5.51 10.82
C LEU A 41 -11.85 -4.40 10.50
N LEU A 42 -10.59 -4.54 10.93
CA LEU A 42 -9.52 -3.60 10.61
C LEU A 42 -9.20 -3.56 9.12
N HIS A 43 -9.11 -4.72 8.46
CA HIS A 43 -8.92 -4.79 6.99
C HIS A 43 -10.06 -4.07 6.27
N LEU A 44 -11.31 -4.37 6.62
CA LEU A 44 -12.49 -3.74 6.01
C LEU A 44 -12.51 -2.23 6.22
N ARG A 45 -12.12 -1.78 7.42
CA ARG A 45 -12.04 -0.35 7.75
C ARG A 45 -10.93 0.33 6.97
N ALA A 46 -9.76 -0.28 6.86
CA ALA A 46 -8.65 0.22 6.06
C ALA A 46 -9.08 0.40 4.59
N TYR A 47 -9.69 -0.64 4.01
CA TYR A 47 -10.20 -0.64 2.64
C TYR A 47 -11.25 0.45 2.43
N LYS A 48 -12.23 0.56 3.34
CA LYS A 48 -13.28 1.60 3.24
C LYS A 48 -12.68 3.00 3.28
N THR A 49 -11.79 3.28 4.24
CA THR A 49 -11.10 4.57 4.33
C THR A 49 -10.31 4.83 3.06
N TRP A 50 -9.58 3.83 2.55
CA TRP A 50 -8.82 3.94 1.31
C TRP A 50 -9.68 4.27 0.10
N SER A 51 -10.81 3.56 -0.07
CA SER A 51 -11.76 3.77 -1.17
C SER A 51 -12.33 5.19 -1.20
N SER A 52 -12.46 5.82 -0.02
CA SER A 52 -12.92 7.20 0.15
C SER A 52 -11.80 8.24 0.14
N THR A 53 -10.53 7.80 0.14
CA THR A 53 -9.37 8.70 0.23
C THR A 53 -9.18 9.46 -1.09
N PRO A 54 -9.20 10.81 -1.08
CA PRO A 54 -8.94 11.58 -2.28
C PRO A 54 -7.56 11.24 -2.85
N ARG A 55 -7.47 11.05 -4.18
CA ARG A 55 -6.22 10.73 -4.88
C ARG A 55 -5.27 11.93 -4.98
N LYS A 56 -5.13 12.74 -3.93
CA LYS A 56 -4.11 13.79 -3.77
C LYS A 56 -3.03 13.27 -2.81
N ARG A 57 -1.78 13.59 -3.11
CA ARG A 57 -0.59 13.10 -2.40
C ARG A 57 -0.71 13.16 -0.88
N ARG A 58 -1.10 14.32 -0.33
CA ARG A 58 -1.19 14.53 1.13
C ARG A 58 -2.13 13.53 1.81
N TYR A 59 -3.29 13.25 1.22
CA TYR A 59 -4.28 12.34 1.82
C TYR A 59 -3.83 10.89 1.72
N MET A 60 -3.15 10.53 0.64
CA MET A 60 -2.55 9.20 0.51
C MET A 60 -1.41 9.00 1.50
N ILE A 61 -0.56 10.02 1.73
CA ILE A 61 0.48 9.96 2.77
C ILE A 61 -0.15 9.78 4.15
N SER A 62 -1.17 10.59 4.49
CA SER A 62 -1.87 10.43 5.76
C SER A 62 -2.48 9.04 5.93
N TRP A 63 -3.08 8.49 4.86
CA TRP A 63 -3.60 7.12 4.90
C TRP A 63 -2.49 6.09 5.11
N ILE A 64 -1.36 6.23 4.43
CA ILE A 64 -0.20 5.33 4.59
C ILE A 64 0.33 5.38 6.03
N GLU A 65 0.46 6.56 6.61
CA GLU A 65 0.98 6.75 7.97
C GLU A 65 0.01 6.25 9.04
N GLU A 66 -1.29 6.28 8.77
CA GLU A 66 -2.31 5.77 9.67
C GLU A 66 -2.45 4.24 9.61
N TRP A 67 -2.33 3.65 8.42
CA TRP A 67 -2.72 2.26 8.19
C TRP A 67 -1.57 1.29 7.95
N LEU A 68 -0.42 1.75 7.47
CA LEU A 68 0.70 0.85 7.15
C LEU A 68 1.67 0.73 8.31
N GLY A 69 2.05 -0.52 8.62
CA GLY A 69 3.13 -0.84 9.53
C GLY A 69 4.50 -0.60 8.90
N ALA A 70 5.55 -0.79 9.71
CA ALA A 70 6.92 -0.58 9.27
C ALA A 70 7.30 -1.52 8.10
N GLU A 71 6.80 -2.75 8.09
CA GLU A 71 7.07 -3.73 7.04
C GLU A 71 6.42 -3.34 5.72
N GLU A 72 5.13 -2.96 5.72
CA GLU A 72 4.44 -2.51 4.51
C GLU A 72 5.07 -1.22 3.94
N VAL A 73 5.46 -0.29 4.82
CA VAL A 73 6.18 0.92 4.41
C VAL A 73 7.52 0.57 3.77
N ALA A 74 8.29 -0.36 4.35
CA ALA A 74 9.55 -0.81 3.77
C ALA A 74 9.36 -1.48 2.40
N LEU A 75 8.33 -2.31 2.25
CA LEU A 75 7.96 -2.93 0.96
C LEU A 75 7.60 -1.88 -0.09
N LEU A 76 6.79 -0.89 0.28
CA LEU A 76 6.41 0.21 -0.62
C LEU A 76 7.64 1.03 -1.04
N GLN A 77 8.55 1.34 -0.11
CA GLN A 77 9.80 2.06 -0.40
C GLN A 77 10.71 1.27 -1.33
N ALA A 78 10.90 -0.03 -1.08
CA ALA A 78 11.71 -0.89 -1.92
C ALA A 78 11.17 -0.96 -3.35
N GLU A 79 9.85 -1.01 -3.51
CA GLU A 79 9.22 -1.07 -4.82
C GLU A 79 9.29 0.27 -5.56
N LEU A 80 9.18 1.40 -4.86
CA LEU A 80 9.45 2.73 -5.41
C LEU A 80 10.91 2.87 -5.90
N ALA A 81 11.88 2.40 -5.11
CA ALA A 81 13.29 2.42 -5.45
C ALA A 81 13.59 1.59 -6.71
N LYS A 82 13.07 0.35 -6.79
CA LYS A 82 13.19 -0.52 -7.98
C LYS A 82 12.71 0.17 -9.25
N ARG A 83 11.63 0.94 -9.16
CA ARG A 83 11.08 1.65 -10.32
C ARG A 83 11.88 2.86 -10.74
N GLN A 84 12.43 3.62 -9.79
CA GLN A 84 13.38 4.69 -10.12
C GLN A 84 14.57 4.12 -10.88
N SER A 85 15.15 3.00 -10.41
CA SER A 85 16.26 2.35 -11.10
C SER A 85 15.90 1.84 -12.51
N LYS A 86 14.67 1.36 -12.72
CA LYS A 86 14.19 0.94 -14.05
C LYS A 86 13.90 2.12 -14.98
N ALA A 87 13.43 3.25 -14.45
CA ALA A 87 13.20 4.47 -15.23
C ALA A 87 14.51 5.04 -15.77
N THR A 88 15.57 5.06 -14.95
CA THR A 88 16.91 5.51 -15.37
C THR A 88 17.49 4.63 -16.48
N LYS A 89 17.30 3.30 -16.40
CA LYS A 89 17.78 2.37 -17.44
C LYS A 89 17.06 2.51 -18.79
N LYS A 90 15.80 2.93 -18.81
CA LYS A 90 15.04 3.16 -20.05
C LYS A 90 15.36 4.51 -20.72
N ALA A 91 15.91 5.47 -19.99
CA ALA A 91 16.23 6.81 -20.49
C ALA A 91 17.65 6.90 -21.10
N SER A 92 18.43 5.82 -21.06
CA SER A 92 19.82 5.77 -21.56
C SER A 92 19.99 4.89 -22.81
N ILE A 93 18.91 4.68 -23.59
CA ILE A 93 18.93 3.97 -24.88
C ILE A 93 18.41 4.90 -25.96
#